data_AF-A0A939YUG9-F1
#
_entry.id   AF-A0A939YUG9-F1
#
_cell.length_a   1.000
_cell.length_b   1.000
_cell.length_c   1.000
_cell.angle_alpha   90.00
_cell.angle_beta   90.00
_cell.angle_gamma   90.00
#
_symmetry.space_group_name_H-M   'P 1'
#
loop_
_entity.id
_entity.type
_entity.pdbx_description
1 polymer ?
#
loop_
_entity_poly.entity_id
_entity_poly.type
_entity_poly.pdbx_seq_one_letter_code
_entity_poly.pdbx_strand_id
1 'polypeptide(L)'
;LTGTLVPPCISHAVAVIEALLAAEQGGKNVTVGYGQGGNLLQDIAAIRSLEELTNEYLEKYGYEGVEVTTVFHQWMGGFPQDEAKAFGVISWGSVAAALSKATKVIVKTPHEAAGIPTKEANAAGLRCTKQAISMLQDQSFGDVHLADEKEIIKRETRCIVDKCFELGGGDLAVGVCRAVEAGALDVPFAPCRVNAGKMLPARDNQGAIRILEPGNLPFPQDIKDFHKEKIAERAKFEKRDASFQMVIDDVYAISKGRLVGRPRK
;
A
#
# COMPACT_ATOMS: atom_id res chain seq x y z
N LEU A 1 -8.40 3.48 3.10
CA LEU A 1 -8.31 3.67 1.63
C LEU A 1 -9.12 2.59 0.90
N THR A 2 -8.99 2.46 -0.41
CA THR A 2 -9.90 1.67 -1.27
C THR A 2 -9.54 0.18 -1.43
N GLY A 3 -8.39 -0.25 -0.92
CA GLY A 3 -7.93 -1.65 -1.06
C GLY A 3 -7.59 -2.09 -2.48
N THR A 4 -7.58 -1.16 -3.44
CA THR A 4 -7.45 -1.46 -4.88
C THR A 4 -6.26 -0.72 -5.46
N LEU A 5 -5.13 -1.44 -5.60
CA LEU A 5 -3.89 -0.96 -6.23
C LEU A 5 -3.40 0.41 -5.69
N VAL A 6 -3.57 0.68 -4.39
CA VAL A 6 -3.08 1.91 -3.78
C VAL A 6 -1.54 1.88 -3.73
N PRO A 7 -0.82 2.81 -4.38
CA PRO A 7 0.64 2.88 -4.27
C PRO A 7 1.08 3.10 -2.81
N PRO A 8 2.20 2.52 -2.35
CA PRO A 8 2.66 2.68 -0.98
C PRO A 8 2.73 4.14 -0.51
N CYS A 9 3.24 5.05 -1.34
CA CYS A 9 3.36 6.46 -0.99
C CYS A 9 2.03 7.17 -0.70
N ILE A 10 0.93 6.78 -1.36
CA ILE A 10 -0.41 7.32 -1.09
C ILE A 10 -0.93 6.78 0.25
N SER A 11 -0.73 5.48 0.50
CA SER A 11 -1.07 4.87 1.79
C SER A 11 -0.32 5.52 2.93
N HIS A 12 0.97 5.75 2.75
CA HIS A 12 1.85 6.33 3.75
C HIS A 12 1.55 7.79 4.01
N ALA A 13 1.33 8.59 2.97
CA ALA A 13 0.98 9.99 3.15
C ALA A 13 -0.27 10.12 4.03
N VAL A 14 -1.32 9.36 3.75
CA VAL A 14 -2.55 9.38 4.57
C VAL A 14 -2.28 8.90 6.00
N ALA A 15 -1.56 7.79 6.19
CA ALA A 15 -1.28 7.26 7.52
C ALA A 15 -0.41 8.20 8.37
N VAL A 16 0.61 8.84 7.78
CA VAL A 16 1.46 9.84 8.46
C VAL A 16 0.65 11.08 8.83
N ILE A 17 -0.17 11.58 7.90
CA ILE A 17 -1.06 12.72 8.15
C ILE A 17 -2.01 12.42 9.31
N GLU A 18 -2.70 11.27 9.28
CA GLU A 18 -3.62 10.88 10.35
C GLU A 18 -2.90 10.71 11.70
N ALA A 19 -1.68 10.18 11.70
CA ALA A 19 -0.87 10.05 12.92
C ALA A 19 -0.49 11.42 13.52
N LEU A 20 -0.06 12.38 12.69
CA LEU A 20 0.25 13.74 13.13
C LEU A 20 -0.98 14.45 13.69
N LEU A 21 -2.12 14.36 13.00
CA LEU A 21 -3.37 14.95 13.46
C LEU A 21 -3.86 14.32 14.77
N ALA A 22 -3.68 13.01 14.96
CA ALA A 22 -3.98 12.34 16.22
C ALA A 22 -3.03 12.78 17.34
N ALA A 23 -1.73 12.92 17.06
CA ALA A 23 -0.72 13.35 18.02
C ALA A 23 -0.95 14.80 18.49
N GLU A 24 -1.35 15.70 17.58
CA GLU A 24 -1.75 17.08 17.90
C GLU A 24 -2.88 17.13 18.94
N GLN A 25 -3.81 16.17 18.89
CA GLN A 25 -4.91 16.06 19.85
C GLN A 25 -4.53 15.29 21.12
N GLY A 26 -3.24 15.01 21.33
CA GLY A 26 -2.74 14.31 22.53
C GLY A 26 -2.73 12.79 22.42
N GLY A 27 -2.92 12.22 21.22
CA GLY A 27 -2.74 10.78 20.99
C GLY A 27 -1.31 10.33 21.28
N LYS A 28 -1.16 9.26 22.07
CA LYS A 28 0.16 8.73 22.51
C LYS A 28 0.48 7.33 22.03
N ASN A 29 -0.46 6.63 21.41
CA ASN A 29 -0.21 5.32 20.82
C ASN A 29 -0.96 5.24 19.50
N VAL A 30 -0.24 5.04 18.40
CA VAL A 30 -0.77 5.02 17.05
C VAL A 30 -0.32 3.76 16.32
N THR A 31 -1.27 3.06 15.69
CA THR A 31 -0.96 1.95 14.79
C THR A 31 -1.19 2.40 13.35
N VAL A 32 -0.12 2.60 12.59
CA VAL A 32 -0.19 2.98 11.18
C VAL A 32 -0.29 1.74 10.29
N GLY A 33 -1.16 1.80 9.27
CA GLY A 33 -1.56 0.63 8.50
C GLY A 33 -1.15 0.66 7.03
N TYR A 34 -0.79 -0.51 6.51
CA TYR A 34 -0.54 -0.73 5.08
C TYR A 34 -1.29 -1.97 4.59
N GLY A 35 -1.89 -1.87 3.40
CA GLY A 35 -2.58 -2.97 2.74
C GLY A 35 -1.69 -3.66 1.72
N GLN A 36 -1.68 -5.00 1.73
CA GLN A 36 -0.87 -5.82 0.83
C GLN A 36 -0.99 -5.39 -0.63
N GLY A 37 0.14 -5.03 -1.25
CA GLY A 37 0.29 -4.82 -2.68
C GLY A 37 0.52 -6.13 -3.42
N GLY A 38 1.29 -7.06 -2.84
CA GLY A 38 1.47 -8.44 -3.29
C GLY A 38 2.88 -8.76 -3.82
N ASN A 39 3.68 -7.76 -4.18
CA ASN A 39 5.13 -7.94 -4.38
C ASN A 39 5.81 -7.93 -3.00
N LEU A 40 6.49 -9.03 -2.65
CA LEU A 40 7.03 -9.23 -1.31
C LEU A 40 8.04 -8.16 -0.89
N LEU A 41 8.95 -7.80 -1.80
CA LEU A 41 9.97 -6.78 -1.53
C LEU A 41 9.33 -5.43 -1.28
N GLN A 42 8.41 -5.01 -2.16
CA GLN A 42 7.69 -3.74 -2.00
C GLN A 42 6.83 -3.71 -0.73
N ASP A 43 6.13 -4.80 -0.40
CA ASP A 43 5.31 -4.87 0.81
C ASP A 43 6.15 -4.77 2.09
N ILE A 44 7.33 -5.40 2.11
CA ILE A 44 8.29 -5.29 3.22
C ILE A 44 8.88 -3.88 3.29
N ALA A 45 9.26 -3.31 2.15
CA ALA A 45 9.73 -1.92 2.06
C ALA A 45 8.67 -0.95 2.57
N ALA A 46 7.39 -1.16 2.22
CA ALA A 46 6.28 -0.32 2.61
C ALA A 46 6.08 -0.29 4.12
N ILE A 47 5.98 -1.44 4.81
CA ILE A 47 5.82 -1.45 6.28
C ILE A 47 7.00 -0.78 6.99
N ARG A 48 8.23 -1.11 6.62
CA ARG A 48 9.42 -0.56 7.29
C ARG A 48 9.57 0.93 7.05
N SER A 49 9.31 1.40 5.83
CA SER A 49 9.34 2.83 5.51
C SER A 49 8.21 3.61 6.16
N LEU A 50 7.02 3.00 6.34
CA LEU A 50 5.88 3.63 7.01
C LEU A 50 6.19 3.94 8.47
N GLU A 51 6.74 2.97 9.20
CA GLU A 51 7.16 3.14 10.59
C GLU A 51 8.23 4.21 10.72
N GLU A 52 9.27 4.16 9.87
CA GLU A 52 10.36 5.13 9.87
C GLU A 52 9.87 6.56 9.57
N LEU A 53 9.02 6.73 8.55
CA LEU A 53 8.47 8.04 8.20
C LEU A 53 7.53 8.58 9.28
N THR A 54 6.70 7.72 9.88
CA THR A 54 5.77 8.16 10.93
C THR A 54 6.55 8.71 12.12
N ASN A 55 7.60 7.99 12.56
CA ASN A 55 8.47 8.47 13.64
C ASN A 55 9.23 9.76 13.23
N GLU A 56 9.79 9.81 12.02
CA GLU A 56 10.50 10.99 11.49
C GLU A 56 9.60 12.24 11.52
N TYR A 57 8.36 12.14 11.05
CA TYR A 57 7.44 13.26 11.04
C TYR A 57 6.95 13.62 12.45
N LEU A 58 6.68 12.66 13.33
CA LEU A 58 6.31 12.95 14.72
C LEU A 58 7.43 13.73 15.44
N GLU A 59 8.69 13.29 15.30
CA GLU A 59 9.86 13.96 15.86
C GLU A 59 10.04 15.38 15.26
N LYS A 60 9.97 15.49 13.93
CA LYS A 60 10.13 16.77 13.21
C LYS A 60 9.14 17.85 13.68
N TYR A 61 7.93 17.46 14.06
CA TYR A 61 6.89 18.38 14.53
C TYR A 61 6.75 18.44 16.07
N GLY A 62 7.71 17.88 16.80
CA GLY A 62 7.81 18.02 18.27
C GLY A 62 6.87 17.13 19.07
N TYR A 63 6.30 16.08 18.46
CA TYR A 63 5.43 15.14 19.15
C TYR A 63 6.25 14.06 19.86
N GLU A 64 6.69 14.36 21.07
CA GLU A 64 7.45 13.42 21.89
C GLU A 64 6.54 12.39 22.61
N GLY A 65 7.09 11.18 22.81
CA GLY A 65 6.45 10.11 23.58
C GLY A 65 5.24 9.47 22.92
N VAL A 66 5.13 9.54 21.59
CA VAL A 66 4.12 8.80 20.82
C VAL A 66 4.69 7.43 20.44
N GLU A 67 4.04 6.36 20.90
CA GLU A 67 4.40 5.00 20.52
C GLU A 67 3.79 4.65 19.16
N VAL A 68 4.64 4.31 18.20
CA VAL A 68 4.23 3.91 16.85
C VAL A 68 4.32 2.38 16.73
N THR A 69 3.25 1.77 16.24
CA THR A 69 3.21 0.35 15.84
C THR A 69 2.69 0.22 14.42
N THR A 70 2.86 -0.95 13.80
CA THR A 70 2.44 -1.20 12.42
C THR A 70 1.37 -2.27 12.31
N VAL A 71 0.45 -2.10 11.37
CA VAL A 71 -0.50 -3.14 10.98
C VAL A 71 -0.43 -3.44 9.49
N PHE A 72 -0.26 -4.73 9.16
CA PHE A 72 -0.35 -5.22 7.80
C PHE A 72 -1.72 -5.82 7.54
N HIS A 73 -2.43 -5.32 6.54
CA HIS A 73 -3.68 -5.92 6.09
C HIS A 73 -3.37 -6.91 4.98
N GLN A 74 -3.72 -8.18 5.17
CA GLN A 74 -3.74 -9.13 4.05
C GLN A 74 -4.63 -8.59 2.93
N TRP A 75 -4.41 -9.10 1.71
CA TRP A 75 -5.02 -8.62 0.45
C TRP A 75 -6.42 -8.03 0.64
N MET A 76 -6.60 -6.79 0.21
CA MET A 76 -7.86 -6.06 0.41
C MET A 76 -8.72 -5.97 -0.85
N GLY A 77 -8.20 -6.46 -1.98
CA GLY A 77 -8.92 -6.52 -3.25
C GLY A 77 -9.73 -7.80 -3.42
N GLY A 78 -10.15 -8.09 -4.66
CA GLY A 78 -10.97 -9.27 -4.96
C GLY A 78 -10.24 -10.59 -4.68
N PHE A 79 -10.92 -11.51 -3.99
CA PHE A 79 -10.42 -12.85 -3.69
C PHE A 79 -10.85 -13.88 -4.74
N PRO A 80 -10.09 -14.99 -4.89
CA PRO A 80 -10.57 -16.17 -5.60
C PRO A 80 -11.74 -16.82 -4.84
N GLN A 81 -12.72 -17.34 -5.58
CA GLN A 81 -13.88 -18.06 -5.01
C GLN A 81 -13.52 -19.44 -4.45
N ASP A 82 -12.46 -20.05 -4.98
CA ASP A 82 -11.96 -21.32 -4.49
C ASP A 82 -11.21 -21.13 -3.17
N GLU A 83 -11.66 -21.82 -2.11
CA GLU A 83 -11.12 -21.64 -0.76
C GLU A 83 -9.64 -21.99 -0.65
N ALA A 84 -9.18 -23.02 -1.38
CA ALA A 84 -7.76 -23.40 -1.37
C ALA A 84 -6.90 -22.30 -1.98
N LYS A 85 -7.36 -21.67 -3.07
CA LYS A 85 -6.71 -20.48 -3.64
C LYS A 85 -6.78 -19.28 -2.69
N ALA A 86 -7.89 -19.10 -1.98
CA ALA A 86 -8.03 -18.03 -0.98
C ALA A 86 -7.02 -18.21 0.17
N PHE A 87 -6.79 -19.44 0.64
CA PHE A 87 -5.72 -19.72 1.59
C PHE A 87 -4.34 -19.39 1.03
N GLY A 88 -4.08 -19.63 -0.26
CA GLY A 88 -2.84 -19.18 -0.91
C GLY A 88 -2.61 -17.67 -0.77
N VAL A 89 -3.65 -16.86 -0.95
CA VAL A 89 -3.60 -15.39 -0.77
C VAL A 89 -3.35 -15.03 0.70
N ILE A 90 -4.07 -15.65 1.63
CA ILE A 90 -3.93 -15.44 3.09
C ILE A 90 -2.51 -15.78 3.55
N SER A 91 -1.99 -16.95 3.16
CA SER A 91 -0.64 -17.38 3.51
C SER A 91 0.40 -16.42 2.94
N TRP A 92 0.26 -15.97 1.68
CA TRP A 92 1.20 -15.01 1.08
C TRP A 92 1.22 -13.67 1.83
N GLY A 93 0.04 -13.14 2.19
CA GLY A 93 -0.04 -11.94 3.03
C GLY A 93 0.56 -12.16 4.43
N SER A 94 0.44 -13.36 4.98
CA SER A 94 1.07 -13.73 6.26
C SER A 94 2.60 -13.76 6.17
N VAL A 95 3.15 -14.23 5.06
CA VAL A 95 4.61 -14.19 4.78
C VAL A 95 5.11 -12.75 4.73
N ALA A 96 4.42 -11.87 3.99
CA ALA A 96 4.78 -10.45 3.93
C ALA A 96 4.71 -9.77 5.30
N ALA A 97 3.66 -10.02 6.09
CA ALA A 97 3.53 -9.50 7.44
C ALA A 97 4.65 -9.97 8.38
N ALA A 98 4.97 -11.28 8.36
CA ALA A 98 6.01 -11.85 9.22
C ALA A 98 7.41 -11.32 8.88
N LEU A 99 7.76 -11.26 7.60
CA LEU A 99 9.08 -10.84 7.13
C LEU A 99 9.29 -9.32 7.18
N SER A 100 8.21 -8.55 7.09
CA SER A 100 8.24 -7.10 7.33
C SER A 100 8.38 -6.73 8.79
N LYS A 101 8.10 -7.67 9.71
CA LYS A 101 8.05 -7.47 11.17
C LYS A 101 6.90 -6.54 11.59
N ALA A 102 5.78 -6.60 10.88
CA ALA A 102 4.58 -5.87 11.27
C ALA A 102 4.12 -6.27 12.68
N THR A 103 3.76 -5.29 13.51
CA THR A 103 3.32 -5.54 14.90
C THR A 103 2.01 -6.34 14.94
N LYS A 104 1.11 -6.08 13.97
CA LYS A 104 -0.20 -6.72 13.85
C LYS A 104 -0.48 -7.12 12.40
N VAL A 105 -1.23 -8.20 12.21
CA VAL A 105 -1.80 -8.57 10.90
C VAL A 105 -3.33 -8.64 10.98
N ILE A 106 -4.02 -8.06 9.99
CA ILE A 106 -5.47 -8.25 9.82
C ILE A 106 -5.69 -9.45 8.91
N VAL A 107 -6.41 -10.43 9.45
CA VAL A 107 -6.61 -11.74 8.82
C VAL A 107 -7.83 -11.74 7.93
N LYS A 108 -7.67 -12.31 6.73
CA LYS A 108 -8.72 -12.59 5.75
C LYS A 108 -9.19 -14.04 5.86
N THR A 109 -10.31 -14.33 5.20
CA THR A 109 -10.97 -15.64 5.31
C THR A 109 -11.14 -16.29 3.94
N PRO A 110 -11.27 -17.62 3.86
CA PRO A 110 -11.57 -18.29 2.60
C PRO A 110 -12.93 -17.89 2.01
N HIS A 111 -13.82 -17.27 2.79
CA HIS A 111 -15.14 -16.80 2.35
C HIS A 111 -15.13 -15.36 1.80
N GLU A 112 -13.98 -14.70 1.70
CA GLU A 112 -13.90 -13.27 1.34
C GLU A 112 -14.61 -12.93 0.02
N ALA A 113 -14.61 -13.86 -0.94
CA ALA A 113 -15.26 -13.67 -2.23
C ALA A 113 -16.77 -13.95 -2.22
N ALA A 114 -17.30 -14.56 -1.16
CA ALA A 114 -18.70 -14.97 -1.02
C ALA A 114 -19.51 -14.03 -0.09
N GLY A 115 -18.90 -13.49 0.96
CA GLY A 115 -19.56 -12.57 1.90
C GLY A 115 -18.95 -12.59 3.30
N ILE A 116 -19.74 -12.17 4.30
CA ILE A 116 -19.30 -12.20 5.70
C ILE A 116 -19.00 -13.66 6.10
N PRO A 117 -17.81 -13.95 6.68
CA PRO A 117 -17.42 -15.31 7.00
C PRO A 117 -18.24 -15.89 8.15
N THR A 118 -18.41 -17.21 8.15
CA THR A 118 -18.81 -17.94 9.36
C THR A 118 -17.68 -17.90 10.39
N LYS A 119 -17.99 -18.20 11.65
CA LYS A 119 -16.96 -18.28 12.71
C LYS A 119 -15.91 -19.36 12.41
N GLU A 120 -16.28 -20.45 11.74
CA GLU A 120 -15.39 -21.54 11.35
C GLU A 120 -14.41 -21.09 10.26
N ALA A 121 -14.90 -20.40 9.22
CA ALA A 121 -14.07 -19.87 8.14
C ALA A 121 -13.11 -18.79 8.67
N ASN A 122 -13.58 -17.93 9.56
CA ASN A 122 -12.75 -16.94 10.23
C ASN A 122 -11.65 -17.62 11.08
N ALA A 123 -12.02 -18.61 11.90
CA ALA A 123 -11.05 -19.40 12.67
C ALA A 123 -10.03 -20.13 11.77
N ALA A 124 -10.43 -20.60 10.59
CA ALA A 124 -9.52 -21.22 9.64
C ALA A 124 -8.49 -20.23 9.07
N GLY A 125 -8.91 -19.01 8.72
CA GLY A 125 -8.01 -17.92 8.33
C GLY A 125 -6.99 -17.57 9.42
N LEU A 126 -7.45 -17.50 10.68
CA LEU A 126 -6.60 -17.23 11.84
C LEU A 126 -5.55 -18.34 12.05
N ARG A 127 -5.95 -19.61 11.97
CA ARG A 127 -5.03 -20.76 12.09
C ARG A 127 -3.99 -20.77 10.97
N CYS A 128 -4.42 -20.56 9.72
CA CYS A 128 -3.52 -20.46 8.57
C CYS A 128 -2.48 -19.35 8.77
N THR A 129 -2.95 -18.15 9.15
CA THR A 129 -2.09 -16.99 9.36
C THR A 129 -1.08 -17.22 10.48
N LYS A 130 -1.55 -17.73 11.64
CA LYS A 130 -0.68 -18.03 12.78
C LYS A 130 0.38 -19.08 12.42
N GLN A 131 -0.01 -20.13 11.70
CA GLN A 131 0.92 -21.17 11.26
C GLN A 131 2.05 -20.59 10.38
N ALA A 132 1.70 -19.76 9.39
CA ALA A 132 2.68 -19.13 8.51
C ALA A 132 3.64 -18.20 9.27
N ILE A 133 3.11 -17.38 10.20
CA ILE A 133 3.93 -16.49 11.03
C ILE A 133 4.88 -17.29 11.93
N SER A 134 4.39 -18.34 12.60
CA SER A 134 5.23 -19.18 13.48
C SER A 134 6.37 -19.85 12.73
N MET A 135 6.15 -20.30 11.49
CA MET A 135 7.21 -20.89 10.65
C MET A 135 8.31 -19.88 10.25
N LEU A 136 8.00 -18.59 10.26
CA LEU A 136 8.88 -17.50 9.84
C LEU A 136 9.45 -16.69 11.01
N GLN A 137 9.16 -17.07 12.26
CA GLN A 137 9.51 -16.28 13.45
C GLN A 137 11.01 -15.96 13.52
N ASP A 138 11.86 -16.93 13.17
CA ASP A 138 13.32 -16.86 13.24
C ASP A 138 13.96 -16.34 11.94
N GLN A 139 13.15 -15.96 10.95
CA GLN A 139 13.62 -15.54 9.64
C GLN A 139 13.62 -14.02 9.51
N SER A 140 14.58 -13.50 8.75
CA SER A 140 14.66 -12.10 8.33
C SER A 140 14.69 -12.04 6.81
N PHE A 141 14.20 -10.92 6.27
CA PHE A 141 14.27 -10.66 4.83
C PHE A 141 15.52 -9.83 4.52
N GLY A 142 16.43 -10.41 3.74
CA GLY A 142 17.62 -9.75 3.21
C GLY A 142 17.58 -9.72 1.68
N ASP A 143 17.40 -8.52 1.12
CA ASP A 143 17.47 -8.25 -0.32
C ASP A 143 18.23 -6.93 -0.52
N VAL A 144 19.14 -6.91 -1.50
CA VAL A 144 19.99 -5.75 -1.77
C VAL A 144 19.22 -4.54 -2.28
N HIS A 145 18.06 -4.75 -2.91
CA HIS A 145 17.20 -3.70 -3.47
C HIS A 145 16.17 -3.17 -2.47
N LEU A 146 16.10 -3.75 -1.27
CA LEU A 146 15.13 -3.31 -0.26
C LEU A 146 15.35 -1.84 0.14
N ALA A 147 16.61 -1.40 0.24
CA ALA A 147 16.94 -0.02 0.56
C ALA A 147 16.48 0.94 -0.53
N ASP A 148 16.67 0.57 -1.80
CA ASP A 148 16.26 1.38 -2.96
C ASP A 148 14.72 1.54 -3.02
N GLU A 149 13.99 0.44 -2.82
CA GLU A 149 12.52 0.46 -2.81
C GLU A 149 11.97 1.25 -1.61
N LYS A 150 12.62 1.17 -0.43
CA LYS A 150 12.26 2.03 0.71
C LYS A 150 12.49 3.50 0.38
N GLU A 151 13.63 3.84 -0.22
CA GLU A 151 13.98 5.23 -0.50
C GLU A 151 13.02 5.86 -1.50
N ILE A 152 12.64 5.15 -2.57
CA ILE A 152 11.67 5.69 -3.53
C ILE A 152 10.30 5.93 -2.87
N ILE A 153 9.81 4.99 -2.05
CA ILE A 153 8.57 5.16 -1.29
C ILE A 153 8.65 6.37 -0.36
N LYS A 154 9.79 6.56 0.33
CA LYS A 154 9.99 7.72 1.21
C LYS A 154 9.99 9.04 0.47
N ARG A 155 10.75 9.14 -0.63
CA ARG A 155 10.81 10.36 -1.45
C ARG A 155 9.44 10.75 -1.97
N GLU A 156 8.69 9.80 -2.51
CA GLU A 156 7.32 10.02 -2.98
C GLU A 156 6.40 10.49 -1.84
N THR A 157 6.45 9.82 -0.69
CA THR A 157 5.61 10.17 0.46
C THR A 157 5.90 11.60 0.93
N ARG A 158 7.17 11.98 1.06
CA ARG A 158 7.58 13.33 1.45
C ARG A 158 7.05 14.37 0.47
N CYS A 159 7.13 14.13 -0.84
CA CYS A 159 6.55 15.04 -1.84
C CYS A 159 5.07 15.35 -1.57
N ILE A 160 4.28 14.34 -1.18
CA ILE A 160 2.84 14.51 -0.93
C ILE A 160 2.58 15.20 0.40
N VAL A 161 3.20 14.73 1.50
CA VAL A 161 2.98 15.28 2.84
C VAL A 161 3.48 16.72 2.94
N ASP A 162 4.66 17.02 2.39
CA ASP A 162 5.21 18.37 2.39
C ASP A 162 4.35 19.32 1.53
N LYS A 163 3.76 18.82 0.42
CA LYS A 163 2.80 19.61 -0.36
C LYS A 163 1.52 19.91 0.40
N CYS A 164 1.06 19.01 1.28
CA CYS A 164 -0.07 19.30 2.18
C CYS A 164 0.28 20.46 3.13
N PHE A 165 1.44 20.42 3.77
CA PHE A 165 1.89 21.55 4.62
C PHE A 165 2.01 22.86 3.84
N GLU A 166 2.57 22.83 2.63
CA GLU A 166 2.70 24.01 1.77
C GLU A 166 1.32 24.62 1.45
N LEU A 167 0.38 23.81 0.96
CA LEU A 167 -0.97 24.26 0.62
C LEU A 167 -1.75 24.73 1.86
N GLY A 168 -1.45 24.20 3.03
CA GLY A 168 -2.03 24.59 4.31
C GLY A 168 -1.43 25.85 4.93
N GLY A 169 -0.32 26.38 4.39
CA GLY A 169 0.42 27.47 5.03
C GLY A 169 0.96 27.07 6.42
N GLY A 170 1.34 25.81 6.59
CA GLY A 170 1.80 25.23 7.86
C GLY A 170 0.72 24.48 8.65
N ASP A 171 -0.57 24.74 8.41
CA ASP A 171 -1.67 23.99 9.01
C ASP A 171 -1.94 22.72 8.20
N LEU A 172 -1.60 21.55 8.76
CA LEU A 172 -1.75 20.28 8.07
C LEU A 172 -3.22 19.93 7.78
N ALA A 173 -4.14 20.21 8.71
CA ALA A 173 -5.55 19.85 8.54
C ALA A 173 -6.18 20.62 7.38
N VAL A 174 -5.91 21.93 7.29
CA VAL A 174 -6.32 22.76 6.14
C VAL A 174 -5.60 22.31 4.86
N GLY A 175 -4.31 22.00 4.99
CA GLY A 175 -3.47 21.54 3.90
C GLY A 175 -3.98 20.28 3.20
N VAL A 176 -4.45 19.30 3.98
CA VAL A 176 -5.02 18.05 3.46
C VAL A 176 -6.27 18.30 2.63
N CYS A 177 -7.20 19.12 3.12
CA CYS A 177 -8.41 19.48 2.38
C CYS A 177 -8.07 20.09 1.02
N ARG A 178 -7.15 21.07 1.01
CA ARG A 178 -6.68 21.73 -0.23
C ARG A 178 -5.92 20.77 -1.15
N ALA A 179 -5.11 19.87 -0.60
CA ALA A 179 -4.35 18.90 -1.37
C ALA A 179 -5.26 17.89 -2.08
N VAL A 180 -6.33 17.44 -1.43
CA VAL A 180 -7.34 16.56 -2.05
C VAL A 180 -8.07 17.29 -3.19
N GLU A 181 -8.53 18.52 -2.95
CA GLU A 181 -9.20 19.34 -3.97
C GLU A 181 -8.30 19.64 -5.18
N ALA A 182 -7.01 19.89 -4.94
CA ALA A 182 -6.02 20.14 -5.98
C ALA A 182 -5.56 18.85 -6.70
N GLY A 183 -5.84 17.66 -6.12
CA GLY A 183 -5.33 16.37 -6.60
C GLY A 183 -3.84 16.12 -6.30
N ALA A 184 -3.25 16.88 -5.37
CA ALA A 184 -1.90 16.64 -4.86
C ALA A 184 -1.85 15.42 -3.90
N LEU A 185 -3.00 15.09 -3.31
CA LEU A 185 -3.27 13.82 -2.63
C LEU A 185 -4.49 13.18 -3.30
N ASP A 186 -4.29 12.09 -4.04
CA ASP A 186 -5.33 11.46 -4.85
C ASP A 186 -5.36 9.94 -4.59
N VAL A 187 -6.50 9.45 -4.10
CA VAL A 187 -6.69 8.05 -3.72
C VAL A 187 -7.35 7.30 -4.89
N PRO A 188 -6.74 6.21 -5.39
CA PRO A 188 -7.25 5.55 -6.57
C PRO A 188 -8.60 4.87 -6.28
N PHE A 189 -9.56 5.08 -7.18
CA PHE A 189 -10.92 4.53 -7.12
C PHE A 189 -11.75 5.00 -5.91
N ALA A 190 -11.38 6.12 -5.26
CA ALA A 190 -12.15 6.63 -4.14
C ALA A 190 -13.54 7.12 -4.61
N PRO A 191 -14.64 6.75 -3.93
CA PRO A 191 -15.98 7.21 -4.29
C PRO A 191 -16.26 8.66 -3.86
N CYS A 192 -15.33 9.28 -3.14
CA CYS A 192 -15.49 10.63 -2.61
C CYS A 192 -15.50 11.66 -3.74
N ARG A 193 -16.53 12.50 -3.80
CA ARG A 193 -16.72 13.49 -4.89
C ARG A 193 -15.62 14.55 -4.99
N VAL A 194 -14.92 14.82 -3.89
CA VAL A 194 -13.81 15.80 -3.86
C VAL A 194 -12.46 15.16 -4.24
N ASN A 195 -12.37 13.84 -4.28
CA ASN A 195 -11.16 13.16 -4.74
C ASN A 195 -11.00 13.36 -6.24
N ALA A 196 -9.85 13.88 -6.68
CA ALA A 196 -9.63 14.25 -8.08
C ALA A 196 -9.78 13.06 -9.06
N GLY A 197 -9.37 11.85 -8.66
CA GLY A 197 -9.53 10.63 -9.45
C GLY A 197 -8.73 10.63 -10.76
N LYS A 198 -7.61 11.37 -10.79
CA LYS A 198 -6.74 11.52 -11.96
C LYS A 198 -5.52 10.61 -11.89
N MET A 199 -5.06 10.26 -10.68
CA MET A 199 -3.96 9.34 -10.52
C MET A 199 -4.42 7.90 -10.81
N LEU A 200 -3.71 7.22 -11.70
CA LEU A 200 -3.96 5.83 -12.06
C LEU A 200 -2.77 4.94 -11.68
N PRO A 201 -2.99 3.90 -10.87
CA PRO A 201 -1.95 2.93 -10.55
C PRO A 201 -1.96 1.76 -11.53
N ALA A 202 -0.81 1.12 -11.73
CA ALA A 202 -0.69 -0.15 -12.43
C ALA A 202 0.45 -0.97 -11.83
N ARG A 203 0.45 -2.28 -12.04
CA ARG A 203 1.61 -3.10 -11.64
C ARG A 203 2.75 -3.00 -12.65
N ASP A 204 3.98 -3.01 -12.19
CA ASP A 204 5.14 -3.23 -13.04
C ASP A 204 5.34 -4.70 -13.41
N ASN A 205 6.44 -5.00 -14.08
CA ASN A 205 6.70 -6.35 -14.59
C ASN A 205 6.95 -7.38 -13.47
N GLN A 206 7.27 -6.95 -12.26
CA GLN A 206 7.48 -7.80 -11.09
C GLN A 206 6.28 -7.80 -10.14
N GLY A 207 5.21 -7.09 -10.50
CA GLY A 207 3.98 -7.02 -9.74
C GLY A 207 3.96 -5.98 -8.63
N ALA A 208 5.00 -5.15 -8.51
CA ALA A 208 4.97 -4.01 -7.60
C ALA A 208 4.03 -2.91 -8.15
N ILE A 209 3.31 -2.23 -7.27
CA ILE A 209 2.39 -1.16 -7.65
C ILE A 209 3.21 0.08 -7.99
N ARG A 210 2.96 0.62 -9.18
CA ARG A 210 3.56 1.84 -9.74
C ARG A 210 2.46 2.78 -10.22
N ILE A 211 2.87 3.96 -10.67
CA ILE A 211 1.98 5.03 -11.07
C ILE A 211 2.00 5.15 -12.59
N LEU A 212 0.90 4.75 -13.23
CA LEU A 212 0.72 4.83 -14.68
C LEU A 212 0.47 6.26 -15.13
N GLU A 213 -0.45 6.94 -14.45
CA GLU A 213 -0.72 8.36 -14.67
C GLU A 213 -0.59 9.08 -13.33
N PRO A 214 0.35 10.02 -13.16
CA PRO A 214 0.53 10.69 -11.87
C PRO A 214 -0.54 11.74 -11.58
N GLY A 215 -1.34 12.16 -12.57
CA GLY A 215 -2.29 13.25 -12.39
C GLY A 215 -1.60 14.52 -11.85
N ASN A 216 -2.11 15.05 -10.74
CA ASN A 216 -1.58 16.25 -10.08
C ASN A 216 -0.65 15.92 -8.89
N LEU A 217 -0.19 14.67 -8.75
CA LEU A 217 0.75 14.32 -7.69
C LEU A 217 2.02 15.17 -7.80
N PRO A 218 2.53 15.70 -6.67
CA PRO A 218 3.60 16.71 -6.63
C PRO A 218 5.00 16.09 -6.80
N PHE A 219 5.15 15.14 -7.72
CA PHE A 219 6.43 14.47 -7.94
C PHE A 219 7.37 15.25 -8.86
N PRO A 220 8.67 15.30 -8.53
CA PRO A 220 9.70 15.73 -9.45
C PRO A 220 9.81 14.77 -10.64
N GLN A 221 10.46 15.24 -11.71
CA GLN A 221 10.49 14.53 -12.99
C GLN A 221 11.19 13.16 -12.89
N ASP A 222 12.25 13.04 -12.08
CA ASP A 222 12.99 11.79 -11.90
C ASP A 222 12.14 10.68 -11.28
N ILE A 223 11.25 11.00 -10.33
CA ILE A 223 10.29 10.04 -9.77
C ILE A 223 9.26 9.61 -10.82
N LYS A 224 8.77 10.56 -11.64
CA LYS A 224 7.84 10.24 -12.73
C LYS A 224 8.49 9.33 -13.77
N ASP A 225 9.74 9.59 -14.11
CA ASP A 225 10.52 8.79 -15.07
C ASP A 225 10.76 7.38 -14.53
N PHE A 226 11.07 7.22 -13.24
CA PHE A 226 11.19 5.90 -12.59
C PHE A 226 9.93 5.04 -12.77
N HIS A 227 8.73 5.58 -12.49
CA HIS A 227 7.49 4.83 -12.68
C HIS A 227 7.24 4.48 -14.14
N LYS A 228 7.51 5.43 -15.04
CA LYS A 228 7.35 5.25 -16.48
C LYS A 228 8.27 4.13 -17.00
N GLU A 229 9.52 4.08 -16.55
CA GLU A 229 10.48 3.03 -16.90
C GLU A 229 10.00 1.66 -16.42
N LYS A 230 9.58 1.53 -15.15
CA LYS A 230 9.07 0.26 -14.59
C LYS A 230 7.83 -0.27 -15.32
N ILE A 231 6.95 0.63 -15.74
CA ILE A 231 5.77 0.28 -16.54
C ILE A 231 6.17 -0.07 -17.99
N ALA A 232 7.13 0.62 -18.58
CA ALA A 232 7.65 0.33 -19.91
C ALA A 232 8.31 -1.05 -19.99
N GLU A 233 9.01 -1.50 -18.93
CA GLU A 233 9.53 -2.87 -18.81
C GLU A 233 8.40 -3.91 -18.95
N ARG A 234 7.26 -3.69 -18.29
CA ARG A 234 6.07 -4.55 -18.40
C ARG A 234 5.48 -4.52 -19.81
N ALA A 235 5.29 -3.32 -20.37
CA ALA A 235 4.72 -3.14 -21.70
C ALA A 235 5.56 -3.88 -22.77
N LYS A 236 6.88 -3.75 -22.70
CA LYS A 236 7.82 -4.47 -23.56
C LYS A 236 7.71 -5.99 -23.41
N PHE A 237 7.60 -6.48 -22.17
CA PHE A 237 7.45 -7.91 -21.90
C PHE A 237 6.12 -8.47 -22.43
N GLU A 238 5.02 -7.73 -22.24
CA GLU A 238 3.68 -8.14 -22.66
C GLU A 238 3.40 -7.87 -24.15
N LYS A 239 4.28 -7.16 -24.85
CA LYS A 239 4.13 -6.76 -26.25
C LYS A 239 2.83 -5.99 -26.51
N ARG A 240 2.45 -5.12 -25.57
CA ARG A 240 1.32 -4.20 -25.67
C ARG A 240 1.66 -2.88 -25.01
N ASP A 241 0.97 -1.82 -25.41
CA ASP A 241 1.15 -0.50 -24.82
C ASP A 241 0.68 -0.48 -23.36
N ALA A 242 1.40 0.31 -22.55
CA ALA A 242 0.95 0.67 -21.21
C ALA A 242 -0.36 1.46 -21.32
N SER A 243 -1.42 0.96 -20.69
CA SER A 243 -2.77 1.49 -20.87
C SER A 243 -3.65 1.20 -19.67
N PHE A 244 -4.78 1.88 -19.60
CA PHE A 244 -5.81 1.62 -18.59
C PHE A 244 -6.28 0.16 -18.58
N GLN A 245 -6.18 -0.56 -19.71
CA GLN A 245 -6.49 -2.00 -19.75
C GLN A 245 -5.59 -2.83 -18.81
N MET A 246 -4.31 -2.44 -18.62
CA MET A 246 -3.44 -3.10 -17.62
C MET A 246 -4.01 -2.95 -16.21
N VAL A 247 -4.55 -1.78 -15.88
CA VAL A 247 -5.17 -1.48 -14.58
C VAL A 247 -6.39 -2.37 -14.37
N ILE A 248 -7.28 -2.47 -15.36
CA ILE A 248 -8.45 -3.36 -15.32
C ILE A 248 -8.00 -4.82 -15.10
N ASP A 249 -7.00 -5.27 -15.86
CA ASP A 249 -6.50 -6.64 -15.75
C ASP A 249 -5.92 -6.93 -14.36
N ASP A 250 -5.21 -5.96 -13.76
CA ASP A 250 -4.61 -6.07 -12.44
C ASP A 250 -5.66 -6.11 -11.32
N VAL A 251 -6.75 -5.34 -11.43
CA VAL A 251 -7.86 -5.36 -10.47
C VAL A 251 -8.47 -6.76 -10.34
N TYR A 252 -8.56 -7.50 -11.45
CA TYR A 252 -9.11 -8.86 -11.47
C TYR A 252 -8.06 -9.97 -11.34
N ALA A 253 -6.77 -9.66 -11.26
CA ALA A 253 -5.73 -10.67 -11.41
C ALA A 253 -5.77 -11.71 -10.28
N ILE A 254 -5.86 -11.29 -9.02
CA ILE A 254 -5.77 -12.19 -7.86
C ILE A 254 -7.01 -13.08 -7.75
N SER A 255 -8.20 -12.55 -8.04
CA SER A 255 -9.41 -13.38 -8.10
C SER A 255 -9.36 -14.41 -9.22
N LYS A 256 -8.57 -14.15 -10.27
CA LYS A 256 -8.23 -15.09 -11.36
C LYS A 256 -6.98 -15.93 -11.07
N GLY A 257 -6.41 -15.85 -9.86
CA GLY A 257 -5.31 -16.70 -9.37
C GLY A 257 -3.90 -16.25 -9.74
N ARG A 258 -3.68 -14.97 -10.08
CA ARG A 258 -2.35 -14.42 -10.42
C ARG A 258 -2.15 -13.03 -9.80
N LEU A 259 -0.92 -12.62 -9.53
CA LEU A 259 -0.66 -11.27 -9.02
C LEU A 259 -0.81 -10.20 -10.11
N VAL A 260 -0.26 -10.46 -11.29
CA VAL A 260 -0.21 -9.51 -12.42
C VAL A 260 -1.23 -9.89 -13.47
N GLY A 261 -2.01 -8.92 -13.94
CA GLY A 261 -3.00 -9.05 -15.00
C GLY A 261 -2.36 -9.20 -16.38
N ARG A 262 -1.77 -10.38 -16.64
CA ARG A 262 -1.15 -10.69 -17.93
C ARG A 262 -2.21 -10.98 -19.00
N PRO A 263 -1.98 -10.59 -20.27
CA PRO A 263 -2.83 -11.00 -21.39
C PRO A 263 -3.01 -12.52 -21.44
N ARG A 264 -4.20 -12.98 -21.83
CA ARG A 264 -4.41 -14.40 -22.13
C ARG A 264 -3.64 -14.71 -23.43
N LYS A 265 -2.88 -15.82 -23.41
CA LYS A 265 -2.34 -16.41 -24.63
C LYS A 265 -3.46 -17.03 -25.43
#